data_AF-A0A815TT92-F1
#
_entry.id   AF-A0A815TT92-F1
#
_cell.length_a   1.000
_cell.length_b   1.000
_cell.length_c   1.000
_cell.angle_alpha   90.00
_cell.angle_beta   90.00
_cell.angle_gamma   90.00
#
_symmetry.space_group_name_H-M   'P 1'
#
loop_
_entity.id
_entity.type
_entity.pdbx_description
1 polymer ?
#
loop_
_entity_poly.entity_id
_entity_poly.type
_entity_poly.pdbx_seq_one_letter_code
_entity_poly.pdbx_strand_id
1 'polypeptide(L)'
;MSKSTTTTTSTASILIPPDECFQLVKNTASDTTATKNKNKVVLTPTMRKVVAQRKLIQKQYQLATTSSSTTAASATEAFNSSGGRQKKNEKNKKPKRNGFGQAATNPVAEIPTIITKLLANGIDCTWNDNNEFNIKNSHAICFNGQSIEGIKPIQTMLMVKTSYDAQIKVNCNCRPWLLTRAACVGSQRYGGTWTGDNRCSWHTLKYNIPMGLNLSLSGFPLIGHDIGGFAGEKPSLELFVRWIQNGIFHPRFCVHSWRPNQDENIDDNNENALWMYEDALPLIHDALRFRKRLQTYLYSLSHEANITGHPLIRPTVYHFQSDIKCRNQSFEFLLGPWLLVASVYEENASTRTLYLPSGTKWYNFWTDEIYDGGQMVTVTATLDIFPLFVREGALLPFHMDEHLEIRVYPFEENGTSEFNIYDDDGETIDCYNELEGKFDLQTIRLTCNKKQIHIETFIIEGKDNKFTWRFPTNEKRVYQINEG
;
A
#
# COMPACT_ATOMS: atom_id res chain seq x y z
N MET A 1 -52.67 26.63 -19.03
CA MET A 1 -52.84 25.73 -17.87
C MET A 1 -52.42 24.33 -18.27
N SER A 2 -51.24 23.88 -17.83
CA SER A 2 -50.95 22.50 -17.42
C SER A 2 -49.47 22.44 -17.05
N LYS A 3 -49.21 22.19 -15.76
CA LYS A 3 -47.89 22.16 -15.13
C LYS A 3 -47.10 20.94 -15.63
N SER A 4 -45.85 21.14 -16.03
CA SER A 4 -44.84 20.08 -16.15
C SER A 4 -43.92 20.18 -14.95
N THR A 5 -43.98 19.20 -14.06
CA THR A 5 -43.12 19.04 -12.88
C THR A 5 -41.76 18.49 -13.31
N THR A 6 -40.73 19.32 -13.24
CA THR A 6 -39.32 18.92 -13.37
C THR A 6 -38.87 18.26 -12.06
N THR A 7 -38.68 16.94 -12.08
CA THR A 7 -37.98 16.21 -11.02
C THR A 7 -36.47 16.31 -11.28
N THR A 8 -35.78 17.12 -10.49
CA THR A 8 -34.31 17.18 -10.45
C THR A 8 -33.78 16.01 -9.64
N THR A 9 -33.36 14.93 -10.31
CA THR A 9 -32.48 13.93 -9.70
C THR A 9 -31.08 14.51 -9.55
N SER A 10 -30.78 14.98 -8.33
CA SER A 10 -29.43 15.29 -7.88
C SER A 10 -28.60 14.00 -7.86
N THR A 11 -27.85 13.72 -8.92
CA THR A 11 -26.70 12.83 -8.85
C THR A 11 -25.61 13.55 -8.07
N ALA A 12 -25.44 13.19 -6.79
CA ALA A 12 -24.30 13.64 -6.00
C ALA A 12 -23.02 13.08 -6.62
N SER A 13 -22.35 13.87 -7.45
CA SER A 13 -21.00 13.60 -7.92
C SER A 13 -20.05 13.70 -6.73
N ILE A 14 -19.63 12.56 -6.19
CA ILE A 14 -18.58 12.45 -5.15
C ILE A 14 -17.21 12.54 -5.84
N LEU A 15 -16.94 13.67 -6.48
CA LEU A 15 -15.62 14.05 -6.97
C LEU A 15 -15.44 15.51 -6.61
N ILE A 16 -14.60 15.78 -5.61
CA ILE A 16 -14.10 17.13 -5.36
C ILE A 16 -13.23 17.48 -6.57
N PRO A 17 -13.52 18.59 -7.29
CA PRO A 17 -12.69 19.01 -8.42
C PRO A 17 -11.24 19.25 -7.95
N PRO A 18 -10.22 18.87 -8.74
CA PRO A 18 -8.81 19.05 -8.39
C PRO A 18 -8.47 20.48 -7.89
N ASP A 19 -9.17 21.48 -8.41
CA ASP A 19 -8.97 22.89 -8.10
C ASP A 19 -9.28 23.25 -6.62
N GLU A 20 -10.21 22.55 -5.96
CA GLU A 20 -10.48 22.75 -4.52
C GLU A 20 -9.39 22.15 -3.63
N CYS A 21 -8.76 21.04 -4.04
CA CYS A 21 -7.57 20.51 -3.37
C CYS A 21 -6.37 21.46 -3.49
N PHE A 22 -6.24 22.20 -4.60
CA PHE A 22 -5.17 23.17 -4.81
C PHE A 22 -5.41 24.51 -4.09
N GLN A 23 -6.65 24.96 -3.91
CA GLN A 23 -6.94 26.20 -3.17
C GLN A 23 -6.65 26.09 -1.66
N LEU A 24 -6.80 24.90 -1.08
CA LEU A 24 -6.35 24.62 0.30
C LEU A 24 -4.83 24.76 0.49
N VAL A 25 -4.04 24.67 -0.59
CA VAL A 25 -2.57 24.85 -0.60
C VAL A 25 -2.17 26.32 -0.82
N LYS A 26 -3.05 27.17 -1.35
CA LYS A 26 -2.74 28.60 -1.56
C LYS A 26 -2.98 29.46 -0.33
N ASN A 27 -3.99 29.14 0.48
CA ASN A 27 -4.27 29.89 1.71
C ASN A 27 -3.26 29.65 2.85
N THR A 28 -2.27 28.76 2.65
CA THR A 28 -1.19 28.49 3.62
C THR A 28 0.01 29.43 3.53
N ALA A 29 0.00 30.44 2.64
CA ALA A 29 1.13 31.36 2.44
C ALA A 29 0.95 32.75 3.05
N SER A 30 -0.16 33.05 3.75
CA SER A 30 -0.47 34.42 4.19
C SER A 30 -1.01 34.52 5.63
N ASP A 31 -0.30 33.98 6.61
CA ASP A 31 -0.57 34.31 8.03
C ASP A 31 0.72 34.40 8.83
N THR A 32 1.41 35.53 8.66
CA THR A 32 2.46 36.01 9.56
C THR A 32 1.90 37.11 10.44
N THR A 33 1.18 36.75 11.51
CA THR A 33 1.06 37.64 12.67
C THR A 33 1.19 36.85 13.97
N ALA A 34 2.25 37.18 14.71
CA ALA A 34 2.52 36.65 16.04
C ALA A 34 1.56 37.25 17.06
N THR A 35 1.01 36.44 17.96
CA THR A 35 0.66 36.89 19.33
C THR A 35 0.58 35.72 20.30
N LYS A 36 1.06 36.02 21.51
CA LYS A 36 1.30 35.15 22.67
C LYS A 36 0.05 34.34 23.07
N ASN A 37 0.16 33.02 23.04
CA ASN A 37 -0.51 32.14 23.99
C ASN A 37 0.36 30.89 24.20
N LYS A 38 0.93 30.75 25.40
CA LYS A 38 1.63 29.53 25.82
C LYS A 38 0.58 28.42 25.96
N ASN A 39 0.79 27.27 25.31
CA ASN A 39 -0.05 26.07 25.26
C ASN A 39 -1.10 25.96 24.13
N LYS A 40 -0.88 26.56 22.96
CA LYS A 40 -1.49 26.06 21.72
C LYS A 40 -0.41 25.47 20.82
N VAL A 41 -0.43 24.14 20.65
CA VAL A 41 0.37 23.46 19.62
C VAL A 41 -0.07 24.01 18.27
N VAL A 42 0.81 24.74 17.60
CA VAL A 42 0.57 25.20 16.22
C VAL A 42 0.77 23.99 15.32
N LEU A 43 -0.33 23.36 14.90
CA LEU A 43 -0.30 22.23 13.99
C LEU A 43 0.40 22.62 12.68
N THR A 44 1.36 21.82 12.21
CA THR A 44 2.02 22.05 10.91
C THR A 44 1.03 21.83 9.75
N PRO A 45 1.32 22.27 8.52
CA PRO A 45 0.46 22.02 7.37
C PRO A 45 0.13 20.53 7.16
N THR A 46 1.09 19.63 7.42
CA THR A 46 0.89 18.17 7.36
C THR A 46 -0.06 17.71 8.46
N MET A 47 0.16 18.12 9.71
CA MET A 47 -0.74 17.80 10.83
C MET A 47 -2.15 18.35 10.59
N ARG A 48 -2.27 19.55 10.00
CA ARG A 48 -3.55 20.13 9.59
C ARG A 48 -4.22 19.35 8.47
N LYS A 49 -3.46 18.82 7.50
CA LYS A 49 -3.99 17.91 6.47
C LYS A 49 -4.50 16.61 7.08
N VAL A 50 -3.75 16.00 8.00
CA VAL A 50 -4.20 14.80 8.74
C VAL A 50 -5.50 15.09 9.48
N VAL A 51 -5.57 16.19 10.24
CA VAL A 51 -6.77 16.60 10.99
C VAL A 51 -7.93 16.97 10.06
N ALA A 52 -7.67 17.59 8.90
CA ALA A 52 -8.70 17.94 7.92
C ALA A 52 -9.24 16.72 7.18
N GLN A 53 -8.36 15.79 6.78
CA GLN A 53 -8.73 14.52 6.17
C GLN A 53 -9.56 13.69 7.16
N ARG A 54 -9.16 13.65 8.43
CA ARG A 54 -9.93 13.05 9.54
C ARG A 54 -11.36 13.60 9.58
N LYS A 55 -11.53 14.93 9.57
CA LYS A 55 -12.86 15.56 9.57
C LYS A 55 -13.67 15.23 8.30
N LEU A 56 -13.01 15.13 7.15
CA LEU A 56 -13.67 14.78 5.88
C LEU A 56 -14.13 13.33 5.86
N ILE A 57 -13.30 12.39 6.30
CA ILE A 57 -13.63 10.97 6.43
C ILE A 57 -14.77 10.78 7.43
N GLN A 58 -14.71 11.44 8.59
CA GLN A 58 -15.79 11.44 9.58
C GLN A 58 -17.12 11.92 8.97
N LYS A 59 -17.09 12.99 8.18
CA LYS A 59 -18.28 13.52 7.50
C LYS A 59 -18.81 12.54 6.44
N GLN A 60 -17.94 11.92 5.64
CA GLN A 60 -18.33 10.93 4.64
C GLN A 60 -18.94 9.68 5.29
N TYR A 61 -18.38 9.23 6.41
CA TYR A 61 -18.89 8.09 7.16
C TYR A 61 -20.25 8.38 7.82
N GLN A 62 -20.43 9.56 8.43
CA GLN A 62 -21.73 9.99 8.95
C GLN A 62 -22.81 10.04 7.87
N LEU A 63 -22.46 10.49 6.65
CA LEU A 63 -23.37 10.50 5.51
C LEU A 63 -23.70 9.08 5.02
N ALA A 64 -22.73 8.17 5.02
CA ALA A 64 -22.93 6.77 4.63
C ALA A 64 -23.85 6.02 5.62
N THR A 65 -23.65 6.22 6.93
CA THR A 65 -24.43 5.57 8.00
C THR A 65 -25.84 6.13 8.16
N THR A 66 -26.06 7.42 7.89
CA THR A 66 -27.43 7.97 7.85
C THR A 66 -28.22 7.43 6.65
N SER A 67 -27.57 7.21 5.49
CA SER A 67 -28.23 6.69 4.28
C SER A 67 -28.66 5.22 4.37
N SER A 68 -27.93 4.38 5.13
CA SER A 68 -28.25 2.96 5.32
C SER A 68 -29.44 2.74 6.27
N SER A 69 -29.63 3.64 7.25
CA SER A 69 -30.77 3.58 8.19
C SER A 69 -32.13 3.77 7.51
N THR A 70 -32.20 4.62 6.47
CA THR A 70 -33.42 4.89 5.70
C THR A 70 -33.78 3.77 4.71
N THR A 71 -32.81 2.99 4.24
CA THR A 71 -33.06 1.88 3.29
C THR A 71 -33.47 0.58 3.98
N ALA A 72 -32.92 0.30 5.17
CA ALA A 72 -33.26 -0.88 5.97
C ALA A 72 -34.74 -0.91 6.42
N ALA A 73 -35.33 0.25 6.75
CA ALA A 73 -36.73 0.34 7.15
C ALA A 73 -37.70 -0.04 6.02
N SER A 74 -37.39 0.33 4.77
CA SER A 74 -38.25 0.03 3.60
C SER A 74 -38.20 -1.43 3.13
N ALA A 75 -37.07 -2.13 3.35
CA ALA A 75 -36.90 -3.52 2.96
C ALA A 75 -37.65 -4.51 3.88
N THR A 76 -37.91 -4.11 5.12
CA THR A 76 -38.57 -4.97 6.11
C THR A 76 -40.09 -4.98 5.94
N GLU A 77 -40.69 -3.90 5.43
CA GLU A 77 -42.13 -3.85 5.10
C GLU A 77 -42.47 -4.65 3.83
N ALA A 78 -41.57 -4.74 2.85
CA ALA A 78 -41.80 -5.51 1.62
C ALA A 78 -41.73 -7.03 1.80
N PHE A 79 -41.08 -7.52 2.86
CA PHE A 79 -40.89 -8.96 3.09
C PHE A 79 -42.11 -9.63 3.76
N ASN A 80 -42.97 -8.86 4.44
CA ASN A 80 -44.14 -9.39 5.15
C ASN A 80 -45.40 -9.53 4.27
N SER A 81 -45.40 -9.04 3.03
CA SER A 81 -46.59 -9.03 2.16
C SER A 81 -46.66 -10.16 1.12
N SER A 82 -45.69 -11.08 1.05
CA SER A 82 -45.65 -12.13 0.01
C SER A 82 -45.56 -13.57 0.55
N GLY A 83 -46.36 -13.88 1.57
CA GLY A 83 -46.58 -15.25 2.05
C GLY A 83 -47.65 -15.98 1.24
N GLY A 84 -47.32 -16.48 0.04
CA GLY A 84 -48.24 -17.22 -0.83
C GLY A 84 -47.72 -18.61 -1.23
N ARG A 85 -48.33 -19.65 -0.64
CA ARG A 85 -48.24 -21.11 -0.94
C ARG A 85 -47.76 -21.50 -2.35
N GLN A 86 -46.79 -22.42 -2.44
CA GLN A 86 -46.65 -23.33 -3.59
C GLN A 86 -46.61 -24.81 -3.16
N LYS A 87 -47.44 -25.61 -3.85
CA LYS A 87 -47.59 -27.06 -3.70
C LYS A 87 -46.48 -27.81 -4.47
N LYS A 88 -46.07 -28.95 -3.90
CA LYS A 88 -45.23 -30.00 -4.48
C LYS A 88 -45.76 -30.51 -5.84
N ASN A 89 -44.84 -30.80 -6.76
CA ASN A 89 -44.88 -32.01 -7.59
C ASN A 89 -43.48 -32.30 -8.17
N GLU A 90 -42.89 -33.41 -7.71
CA GLU A 90 -41.71 -34.04 -8.29
C GLU A 90 -42.09 -34.85 -9.54
N LYS A 91 -41.33 -34.72 -10.63
CA LYS A 91 -41.06 -35.84 -11.55
C LYS A 91 -39.65 -35.75 -12.14
N ASN A 92 -38.90 -36.83 -11.91
CA ASN A 92 -37.58 -37.17 -12.45
C ASN A 92 -37.47 -37.01 -13.98
N LYS A 93 -36.47 -36.24 -14.45
CA LYS A 93 -35.78 -36.45 -15.74
C LYS A 93 -34.30 -36.08 -15.63
N LYS A 94 -33.41 -37.02 -15.98
CA LYS A 94 -31.96 -36.83 -16.10
C LYS A 94 -31.64 -35.71 -17.12
N PRO A 95 -30.66 -34.82 -16.88
CA PRO A 95 -30.34 -33.78 -17.85
C PRO A 95 -29.43 -34.32 -18.96
N LYS A 96 -29.86 -34.13 -20.21
CA LYS A 96 -29.02 -34.25 -21.40
C LYS A 96 -28.11 -33.02 -21.47
N ARG A 97 -26.81 -33.23 -21.68
CA ARG A 97 -25.85 -32.18 -22.04
C ARG A 97 -26.15 -31.70 -23.46
N ASN A 98 -26.74 -30.51 -23.58
CA ASN A 98 -26.76 -29.73 -24.82
C ASN A 98 -26.12 -28.37 -24.55
N GLY A 99 -25.29 -27.93 -25.50
CA GLY A 99 -24.41 -26.78 -25.39
C GLY A 99 -25.10 -25.42 -25.30
N PHE A 100 -24.30 -24.44 -24.87
CA PHE A 100 -24.49 -22.99 -24.95
C PHE A 100 -25.94 -22.51 -24.83
N GLY A 101 -26.40 -22.28 -23.60
CA GLY A 101 -27.67 -21.63 -23.32
C GLY A 101 -27.69 -21.06 -21.90
N GLN A 102 -27.77 -19.73 -21.81
CA GLN A 102 -28.08 -18.90 -20.64
C GLN A 102 -27.28 -19.16 -19.35
N ALA A 103 -26.47 -18.17 -18.96
CA ALA A 103 -25.92 -18.06 -17.60
C ALA A 103 -27.06 -17.92 -16.58
N ALA A 104 -27.61 -19.06 -16.15
CA ALA A 104 -28.57 -19.17 -15.06
C ALA A 104 -27.78 -19.26 -13.74
N THR A 105 -27.35 -18.10 -13.25
CA THR A 105 -27.24 -17.64 -11.85
C THR A 105 -26.44 -16.34 -11.88
N ASN A 106 -26.86 -15.33 -11.12
CA ASN A 106 -26.08 -14.10 -10.93
C ASN A 106 -24.86 -14.45 -10.05
N PRO A 107 -23.62 -14.53 -10.56
CA PRO A 107 -22.49 -14.99 -9.77
C PRO A 107 -22.23 -14.09 -8.56
N VAL A 108 -22.62 -12.81 -8.68
CA VAL A 108 -22.53 -11.79 -7.61
C VAL A 108 -23.42 -12.12 -6.41
N ALA A 109 -24.52 -12.88 -6.60
CA ALA A 109 -25.42 -13.25 -5.51
C ALA A 109 -24.89 -14.43 -4.66
N GLU A 110 -24.04 -15.30 -5.22
CA GLU A 110 -23.51 -16.48 -4.52
C GLU A 110 -22.15 -16.22 -3.85
N ILE A 111 -21.37 -15.27 -4.35
CA ILE A 111 -20.05 -14.89 -3.78
C ILE A 111 -20.14 -14.59 -2.28
N PRO A 112 -21.09 -13.78 -1.77
CA PRO A 112 -21.20 -13.54 -0.34
C PRO A 112 -21.43 -14.82 0.47
N THR A 113 -22.16 -15.79 -0.08
CA THR A 113 -22.45 -17.07 0.58
C THR A 113 -21.21 -17.96 0.65
N ILE A 114 -20.41 -18.02 -0.42
CA ILE A 114 -19.16 -18.79 -0.47
C ILE A 114 -18.14 -18.17 0.48
N ILE A 115 -17.94 -16.85 0.41
CA ILE A 115 -16.99 -16.14 1.27
C ILE A 115 -17.38 -16.29 2.74
N THR A 116 -18.66 -16.17 3.08
CA THR A 116 -19.12 -16.40 4.47
C THR A 116 -18.80 -17.80 4.95
N LYS A 117 -18.96 -18.83 4.10
CA LYS A 117 -18.58 -20.20 4.45
C LYS A 117 -17.08 -20.36 4.63
N LEU A 118 -16.26 -19.75 3.78
CA LEU A 118 -14.79 -19.80 3.90
C LEU A 118 -14.32 -19.12 5.20
N LEU A 119 -14.84 -17.92 5.48
CA LEU A 119 -14.54 -17.17 6.71
C LEU A 119 -14.98 -17.95 7.96
N ALA A 120 -16.13 -18.61 7.92
CA ALA A 120 -16.59 -19.47 9.02
C ALA A 120 -15.67 -20.70 9.27
N ASN A 121 -14.80 -21.05 8.32
CA ASN A 121 -13.77 -22.08 8.47
C ASN A 121 -12.39 -21.51 8.86
N GLY A 122 -12.31 -20.22 9.22
CA GLY A 122 -11.06 -19.58 9.66
C GLY A 122 -10.15 -19.09 8.52
N ILE A 123 -10.68 -18.89 7.31
CA ILE A 123 -9.94 -18.24 6.22
C ILE A 123 -10.12 -16.73 6.37
N ASP A 124 -9.07 -15.98 6.68
CA ASP A 124 -9.15 -14.54 6.99
C ASP A 124 -8.97 -13.60 5.79
N CYS A 125 -8.62 -14.14 4.62
CA CYS A 125 -8.39 -13.34 3.42
C CYS A 125 -8.95 -13.98 2.17
N THR A 126 -9.12 -13.17 1.12
CA THR A 126 -9.55 -13.67 -0.19
C THR A 126 -8.61 -13.19 -1.29
N TRP A 127 -8.53 -14.00 -2.34
CA TRP A 127 -7.70 -13.73 -3.50
C TRP A 127 -8.55 -13.89 -4.77
N ASN A 128 -8.84 -12.77 -5.41
CA ASN A 128 -9.54 -12.70 -6.68
C ASN A 128 -8.54 -12.84 -7.83
N ASP A 129 -8.28 -14.09 -8.21
CA ASP A 129 -7.45 -14.43 -9.37
C ASP A 129 -8.30 -14.62 -10.64
N ASN A 130 -7.68 -14.49 -11.82
CA ASN A 130 -8.32 -14.63 -13.13
C ASN A 130 -9.55 -13.73 -13.37
N ASN A 131 -9.60 -12.58 -12.68
CA ASN A 131 -10.73 -11.66 -12.68
C ASN A 131 -10.64 -10.55 -13.74
N GLU A 132 -9.77 -10.70 -14.73
CA GLU A 132 -9.81 -9.92 -15.98
C GLU A 132 -11.04 -10.26 -16.80
N PHE A 133 -11.71 -11.40 -16.52
CA PHE A 133 -12.76 -11.98 -17.35
C PHE A 133 -12.27 -12.22 -18.78
N ASN A 134 -11.57 -13.35 -19.02
CA ASN A 134 -11.05 -13.78 -20.33
C ASN A 134 -12.14 -14.15 -21.36
N ILE A 135 -13.24 -13.39 -21.37
CA ILE A 135 -14.32 -13.41 -22.35
C ILE A 135 -13.81 -12.71 -23.61
N LYS A 136 -13.70 -13.47 -24.70
CA LYS A 136 -13.27 -12.97 -26.02
C LYS A 136 -14.39 -12.31 -26.82
N ASN A 137 -15.65 -12.62 -26.51
CA ASN A 137 -16.82 -12.05 -27.20
C ASN A 137 -17.20 -10.70 -26.57
N SER A 138 -16.90 -9.59 -27.26
CA SER A 138 -17.26 -8.23 -26.83
C SER A 138 -18.77 -8.00 -26.75
N HIS A 139 -19.59 -8.83 -27.43
CA HIS A 139 -21.05 -8.75 -27.38
C HIS A 139 -21.67 -9.62 -26.28
N ALA A 140 -20.86 -10.26 -25.42
CA ALA A 140 -21.39 -10.96 -24.25
C ALA A 140 -22.19 -9.98 -23.37
N ILE A 141 -23.42 -10.36 -23.03
CA ILE A 141 -24.36 -9.49 -22.31
C ILE A 141 -24.21 -9.70 -20.81
N CYS A 142 -23.94 -8.61 -20.10
CA CYS A 142 -23.91 -8.55 -18.64
C CYS A 142 -25.34 -8.60 -18.06
N PHE A 143 -25.46 -8.84 -16.77
CA PHE A 143 -26.76 -8.91 -16.07
C PHE A 143 -27.63 -7.66 -16.25
N ASN A 144 -27.01 -6.49 -16.37
CA ASN A 144 -27.71 -5.22 -16.61
C ASN A 144 -28.14 -5.00 -18.08
N GLY A 145 -28.01 -6.01 -18.95
CA GLY A 145 -28.40 -5.96 -20.36
C GLY A 145 -27.39 -5.27 -21.29
N GLN A 146 -26.29 -4.73 -20.76
CA GLN A 146 -25.25 -4.08 -21.55
C GLN A 146 -24.17 -5.08 -22.01
N SER A 147 -23.45 -4.76 -23.07
CA SER A 147 -22.30 -5.55 -23.53
C SER A 147 -21.11 -5.43 -22.57
N ILE A 148 -20.31 -6.49 -22.48
CA ILE A 148 -19.10 -6.54 -21.66
C ILE A 148 -18.01 -5.56 -22.10
N GLU A 149 -18.01 -5.10 -23.36
CA GLU A 149 -16.93 -4.28 -23.94
C GLU A 149 -16.62 -3.02 -23.13
N GLY A 150 -17.66 -2.30 -22.69
CA GLY A 150 -17.51 -1.11 -21.83
C GLY A 150 -17.53 -1.38 -20.32
N ILE A 151 -17.95 -2.58 -19.90
CA ILE A 151 -18.14 -2.91 -18.48
C ILE A 151 -16.97 -3.73 -17.94
N LYS A 152 -16.16 -4.37 -18.79
CA LYS A 152 -15.11 -5.30 -18.36
C LYS A 152 -14.20 -4.75 -17.23
N PRO A 153 -13.65 -3.52 -17.30
CA PRO A 153 -12.89 -2.96 -16.19
C PRO A 153 -13.72 -2.74 -14.91
N ILE A 154 -15.00 -2.39 -15.06
CA ILE A 154 -15.93 -2.20 -13.95
C ILE A 154 -16.29 -3.56 -13.32
N GLN A 155 -16.49 -4.62 -14.12
CA GLN A 155 -16.77 -5.97 -13.61
C GLN A 155 -15.67 -6.45 -12.68
N THR A 156 -14.42 -6.19 -13.05
CA THR A 156 -13.27 -6.47 -12.22
C THR A 156 -13.37 -5.77 -10.86
N MET A 157 -13.64 -4.46 -10.81
CA MET A 157 -13.84 -3.75 -9.55
C MET A 157 -15.06 -4.26 -8.77
N LEU A 158 -16.17 -4.59 -9.45
CA LEU A 158 -17.36 -5.12 -8.81
C LEU A 158 -17.10 -6.46 -8.12
N MET A 159 -16.25 -7.32 -8.70
CA MET A 159 -15.83 -8.56 -8.05
C MET A 159 -15.03 -8.28 -6.77
N VAL A 160 -14.08 -7.35 -6.82
CA VAL A 160 -13.30 -6.94 -5.62
C VAL A 160 -14.21 -6.35 -4.55
N LYS A 161 -15.12 -5.44 -4.93
CA LYS A 161 -16.10 -4.86 -4.01
C LYS A 161 -16.98 -5.94 -3.38
N THR A 162 -17.46 -6.90 -4.16
CA THR A 162 -18.32 -7.97 -3.65
C THR A 162 -17.58 -8.83 -2.62
N SER A 163 -16.31 -9.16 -2.87
CA SER A 163 -15.48 -9.88 -1.89
C SER A 163 -15.26 -9.06 -0.62
N TYR A 164 -14.97 -7.76 -0.76
CA TYR A 164 -14.80 -6.83 0.36
C TYR A 164 -16.09 -6.71 1.21
N ASP A 165 -17.23 -6.43 0.59
CA ASP A 165 -18.53 -6.31 1.28
C ASP A 165 -18.88 -7.61 2.03
N ALA A 166 -18.53 -8.77 1.46
CA ALA A 166 -18.75 -10.06 2.09
C ALA A 166 -17.88 -10.24 3.35
N GLN A 167 -16.60 -9.86 3.31
CA GLN A 167 -15.72 -9.88 4.49
C GLN A 167 -16.24 -8.95 5.59
N ILE A 168 -16.58 -7.70 5.25
CA ILE A 168 -17.14 -6.71 6.19
C ILE A 168 -18.45 -7.20 6.82
N LYS A 169 -19.30 -7.88 6.04
CA LYS A 169 -20.58 -8.39 6.55
C LYS A 169 -20.38 -9.48 7.61
N VAL A 170 -19.33 -10.28 7.49
CA VAL A 170 -19.02 -11.34 8.46
C VAL A 170 -18.31 -10.78 9.69
N ASN A 171 -17.36 -9.87 9.50
CA ASN A 171 -16.67 -9.20 10.59
C ASN A 171 -16.47 -7.72 10.25
N CYS A 172 -17.36 -6.88 10.77
CA CYS A 172 -17.32 -5.43 10.50
C CYS A 172 -16.24 -4.68 11.30
N ASN A 173 -15.60 -5.36 12.27
CA ASN A 173 -14.61 -4.75 13.14
C ASN A 173 -13.18 -5.02 12.66
N CYS A 174 -12.93 -6.06 11.86
CA CYS A 174 -11.61 -6.38 11.32
C CYS A 174 -11.40 -5.83 9.90
N ARG A 175 -10.17 -5.44 9.59
CA ARG A 175 -9.78 -4.95 8.25
C ARG A 175 -9.82 -6.11 7.24
N PRO A 176 -10.56 -5.99 6.12
CA PRO A 176 -10.50 -6.96 5.04
C PRO A 176 -9.11 -7.02 4.42
N TRP A 177 -8.56 -8.22 4.26
CA TRP A 177 -7.41 -8.45 3.40
C TRP A 177 -7.87 -9.13 2.10
N LEU A 178 -7.76 -8.39 1.00
CA LEU A 178 -8.20 -8.82 -0.31
C LEU A 178 -7.14 -8.47 -1.35
N LEU A 179 -6.72 -9.49 -2.10
CA LEU A 179 -5.82 -9.36 -3.23
C LEU A 179 -6.61 -9.56 -4.54
N THR A 180 -6.36 -8.74 -5.54
CA THR A 180 -6.99 -8.84 -6.88
C THR A 180 -5.96 -8.74 -7.99
N ARG A 181 -6.15 -9.49 -9.10
CA ARG A 181 -5.21 -9.44 -10.24
C ARG A 181 -5.50 -8.26 -11.14
N ALA A 182 -6.72 -8.23 -11.64
CA ALA A 182 -7.22 -7.14 -12.43
C ALA A 182 -7.83 -6.08 -11.51
N ALA A 183 -7.73 -4.81 -11.92
CA ALA A 183 -8.33 -3.69 -11.23
C ALA A 183 -8.64 -2.55 -12.22
N CYS A 184 -9.49 -1.61 -11.81
CA CYS A 184 -9.64 -0.33 -12.49
C CYS A 184 -9.44 0.82 -11.50
N VAL A 185 -9.49 2.07 -11.99
CA VAL A 185 -9.40 3.25 -11.12
C VAL A 185 -10.44 3.15 -10.01
N GLY A 186 -9.99 3.26 -8.76
CA GLY A 186 -10.86 3.20 -7.59
C GLY A 186 -10.95 1.84 -6.90
N SER A 187 -10.37 0.77 -7.47
CA SER A 187 -10.34 -0.56 -6.83
C SER A 187 -9.50 -0.60 -5.55
N GLN A 188 -8.55 0.32 -5.36
CA GLN A 188 -7.71 0.40 -4.15
C GLN A 188 -8.52 0.63 -2.86
N ARG A 189 -9.78 1.06 -2.98
CA ARG A 189 -10.71 1.20 -1.86
C ARG A 189 -11.13 -0.14 -1.25
N TYR A 190 -10.95 -1.24 -1.98
CA TYR A 190 -11.46 -2.55 -1.62
C TYR A 190 -10.35 -3.60 -1.46
N GLY A 191 -9.20 -3.44 -2.11
CA GLY A 191 -8.12 -4.43 -2.01
C GLY A 191 -6.80 -3.98 -2.64
N GLY A 192 -5.74 -4.71 -2.31
CA GLY A 192 -4.42 -4.60 -2.93
C GLY A 192 -4.33 -5.39 -4.24
N THR A 193 -3.22 -5.26 -4.94
CA THR A 193 -2.99 -5.94 -6.23
C THR A 193 -1.54 -6.42 -6.33
N TRP A 194 -1.27 -7.29 -7.29
CA TRP A 194 0.09 -7.67 -7.68
C TRP A 194 0.22 -7.60 -9.21
N THR A 195 1.42 -7.82 -9.74
CA THR A 195 1.68 -7.69 -11.18
C THR A 195 1.32 -8.92 -12.03
N GLY A 196 0.62 -9.90 -11.47
CA GLY A 196 0.25 -11.13 -12.16
C GLY A 196 1.44 -12.07 -12.36
N ASP A 197 1.26 -12.98 -13.32
CA ASP A 197 2.06 -14.17 -13.60
C ASP A 197 3.47 -13.84 -14.16
N ASN A 198 4.31 -13.20 -13.35
CA ASN A 198 5.62 -12.72 -13.79
C ASN A 198 6.63 -13.87 -13.99
N ARG A 199 7.34 -13.91 -15.13
CA ARG A 199 8.31 -14.99 -15.43
C ARG A 199 9.53 -14.93 -14.51
N CYS A 200 10.06 -16.06 -14.08
CA CYS A 200 11.33 -16.16 -13.37
C CYS A 200 12.51 -15.78 -14.29
N SER A 201 13.03 -14.55 -14.15
CA SER A 201 14.23 -14.09 -14.86
C SER A 201 14.79 -12.78 -14.29
N TRP A 202 16.08 -12.50 -14.52
CA TRP A 202 16.72 -11.22 -14.24
C TRP A 202 16.04 -10.04 -14.94
N HIS A 203 15.59 -10.24 -16.18
CA HIS A 203 14.82 -9.24 -16.94
C HIS A 203 13.54 -8.86 -16.18
N THR A 204 12.80 -9.83 -15.70
CA THR A 204 11.58 -9.60 -14.92
C THR A 204 11.89 -8.88 -13.61
N LEU A 205 12.91 -9.28 -12.87
CA LEU A 205 13.32 -8.59 -11.63
C LEU A 205 13.60 -7.09 -11.90
N LYS A 206 14.34 -6.78 -12.96
CA LYS A 206 14.63 -5.41 -13.38
C LYS A 206 13.37 -4.61 -13.71
N TYR A 207 12.49 -5.16 -14.56
CA TYR A 207 11.33 -4.42 -15.07
C TYR A 207 10.10 -4.45 -14.14
N ASN A 208 10.09 -5.32 -13.14
CA ASN A 208 9.14 -5.26 -12.04
C ASN A 208 9.24 -3.92 -11.29
N ILE A 209 10.44 -3.35 -11.15
CA ILE A 209 10.65 -2.06 -10.48
C ILE A 209 9.79 -0.96 -11.14
N PRO A 210 10.00 -0.56 -12.40
CA PRO A 210 9.16 0.46 -13.03
C PRO A 210 7.69 0.05 -13.11
N MET A 211 7.36 -1.23 -13.24
CA MET A 211 5.97 -1.71 -13.24
C MET A 211 5.26 -1.43 -11.91
N GLY A 212 5.89 -1.76 -10.78
CA GLY A 212 5.38 -1.48 -9.44
C GLY A 212 5.28 0.02 -9.14
N LEU A 213 6.24 0.81 -9.63
CA LEU A 213 6.22 2.27 -9.47
C LEU A 213 5.06 2.92 -10.24
N ASN A 214 4.79 2.49 -11.47
CA ASN A 214 3.65 2.98 -12.24
C ASN A 214 2.31 2.64 -11.56
N LEU A 215 2.19 1.43 -11.03
CA LEU A 215 0.98 1.01 -10.32
C LEU A 215 0.79 1.75 -8.99
N SER A 216 1.89 2.00 -8.27
CA SER A 216 1.90 2.83 -7.06
C SER A 216 1.46 4.26 -7.34
N LEU A 217 1.97 4.90 -8.39
CA LEU A 217 1.52 6.21 -8.84
C LEU A 217 0.06 6.22 -9.31
N SER A 218 -0.45 5.08 -9.78
CA SER A 218 -1.84 4.91 -10.22
C SER A 218 -2.81 4.66 -9.06
N GLY A 219 -2.38 4.87 -7.82
CA GLY A 219 -3.24 4.80 -6.63
C GLY A 219 -3.33 3.42 -5.98
N PHE A 220 -2.44 2.49 -6.30
CA PHE A 220 -2.34 1.19 -5.63
C PHE A 220 -1.13 1.13 -4.69
N PRO A 221 -1.26 1.62 -3.45
CA PRO A 221 -0.13 1.68 -2.52
C PRO A 221 0.29 0.28 -2.02
N LEU A 222 -0.62 -0.69 -2.00
CA LEU A 222 -0.35 -2.07 -1.56
C LEU A 222 -0.02 -2.96 -2.77
N ILE A 223 1.14 -2.72 -3.38
CA ILE A 223 1.65 -3.48 -4.52
C ILE A 223 2.85 -4.36 -4.13
N GLY A 224 3.04 -5.45 -4.84
CA GLY A 224 4.26 -6.23 -4.91
C GLY A 224 4.22 -7.19 -6.09
N HIS A 225 5.25 -8.02 -6.20
CA HIS A 225 5.41 -9.00 -7.27
C HIS A 225 5.45 -10.40 -6.67
N ASP A 226 5.35 -11.43 -7.50
CA ASP A 226 5.62 -12.79 -7.05
C ASP A 226 7.14 -13.00 -7.01
N ILE A 227 7.66 -13.05 -5.78
CA ILE A 227 9.10 -13.10 -5.49
C ILE A 227 9.64 -14.47 -5.94
N GLY A 228 10.73 -14.45 -6.71
CA GLY A 228 11.32 -15.65 -7.33
C GLY A 228 10.66 -16.06 -8.66
N GLY A 229 9.67 -15.31 -9.13
CA GLY A 229 9.00 -15.56 -10.40
C GLY A 229 7.88 -16.59 -10.30
N PHE A 230 6.72 -16.22 -10.85
CA PHE A 230 5.55 -17.09 -10.93
C PHE A 230 5.77 -18.27 -11.88
N ALA A 231 6.12 -17.98 -13.15
CA ALA A 231 6.21 -18.97 -14.23
C ALA A 231 7.64 -19.20 -14.72
N GLY A 232 7.86 -20.35 -15.38
CA GLY A 232 9.15 -20.74 -15.95
C GLY A 232 9.94 -21.67 -15.02
N GLU A 233 11.25 -21.73 -15.20
CA GLU A 233 12.14 -22.52 -14.35
C GLU A 233 12.34 -21.87 -12.97
N LYS A 234 12.79 -22.68 -12.00
CA LYS A 234 13.15 -22.20 -10.66
C LYS A 234 14.29 -21.16 -10.77
N PRO A 235 14.27 -20.10 -9.93
CA PRO A 235 15.34 -19.11 -9.94
C PRO A 235 16.66 -19.78 -9.55
N SER A 236 17.79 -19.30 -10.07
CA SER A 236 19.07 -19.63 -9.44
C SER A 236 19.12 -19.10 -8.01
N LEU A 237 20.01 -19.64 -7.18
CA LEU A 237 20.22 -19.16 -5.81
C LEU A 237 20.42 -17.64 -5.77
N GLU A 238 21.30 -17.13 -6.64
CA GLU A 238 21.59 -15.69 -6.72
C GLU A 238 20.34 -14.88 -7.10
N LEU A 239 19.63 -15.28 -8.15
CA LEU A 239 18.41 -14.60 -8.59
C LEU A 239 17.35 -14.57 -7.47
N PHE A 240 17.19 -15.68 -6.75
CA PHE A 240 16.23 -15.76 -5.66
C PHE A 240 16.57 -14.80 -4.52
N VAL A 241 17.84 -14.79 -4.08
CA VAL A 241 18.31 -13.86 -3.03
C VAL A 241 18.13 -12.41 -3.46
N ARG A 242 18.51 -12.04 -4.69
CA ARG A 242 18.32 -10.67 -5.21
C ARG A 242 16.85 -10.27 -5.29
N TRP A 243 15.97 -11.21 -5.64
CA TRP A 243 14.53 -10.94 -5.67
C TRP A 243 13.97 -10.70 -4.27
N ILE A 244 14.42 -11.46 -3.27
CA ILE A 244 14.05 -11.24 -1.87
C ILE A 244 14.56 -9.89 -1.39
N GLN A 245 15.83 -9.55 -1.66
CA GLN A 245 16.42 -8.25 -1.32
C GLN A 245 15.66 -7.07 -1.95
N ASN A 246 15.13 -7.21 -3.16
CA ASN A 246 14.24 -6.21 -3.75
C ASN A 246 12.84 -6.24 -3.08
N GLY A 247 12.31 -7.44 -2.83
CA GLY A 247 10.97 -7.67 -2.30
C GLY A 247 10.76 -7.13 -0.88
N ILE A 248 11.79 -7.14 -0.03
CA ILE A 248 11.67 -6.68 1.37
C ILE A 248 11.27 -5.20 1.50
N PHE A 249 11.46 -4.40 0.45
CA PHE A 249 11.05 -3.00 0.40
C PHE A 249 9.66 -2.78 -0.22
N HIS A 250 9.04 -3.82 -0.80
CA HIS A 250 7.72 -3.71 -1.39
C HIS A 250 6.62 -3.88 -0.32
N PRO A 251 5.48 -3.17 -0.45
CA PRO A 251 4.34 -3.30 0.45
C PRO A 251 3.87 -4.76 0.59
N ARG A 252 3.61 -5.44 -0.54
CA ARG A 252 3.34 -6.87 -0.58
C ARG A 252 4.66 -7.65 -0.72
N PHE A 253 5.05 -8.34 0.35
CA PHE A 253 6.12 -9.33 0.34
C PHE A 253 5.50 -10.73 0.26
N CYS A 254 5.59 -11.38 -0.90
CA CYS A 254 5.02 -12.71 -1.10
C CYS A 254 5.90 -13.51 -2.07
N VAL A 255 6.42 -14.64 -1.58
CA VAL A 255 7.02 -15.67 -2.42
C VAL A 255 5.88 -16.51 -2.98
N HIS A 256 5.79 -16.59 -4.30
CA HIS A 256 4.72 -17.32 -4.97
C HIS A 256 5.21 -17.84 -6.32
N SER A 257 4.77 -19.03 -6.70
CA SER A 257 5.12 -19.65 -7.97
C SER A 257 4.13 -20.73 -8.38
N TRP A 258 4.09 -20.99 -9.68
CA TRP A 258 3.44 -22.15 -10.25
C TRP A 258 4.43 -22.90 -11.15
N ARG A 259 4.80 -24.13 -10.75
CA ARG A 259 5.75 -24.98 -11.49
C ARG A 259 5.06 -26.26 -11.98
N PRO A 260 4.24 -26.18 -13.03
CA PRO A 260 3.67 -27.39 -13.62
C PRO A 260 4.80 -28.18 -14.32
N ASN A 261 4.88 -29.49 -14.06
CA ASN A 261 5.69 -30.47 -14.82
C ASN A 261 7.22 -30.46 -14.57
N GLN A 262 7.69 -30.05 -13.40
CA GLN A 262 9.04 -30.42 -12.94
C GLN A 262 8.87 -31.61 -11.98
N ASP A 263 9.23 -32.83 -12.42
CA ASP A 263 9.10 -34.15 -11.76
C ASP A 263 7.96 -34.34 -10.74
N GLU A 264 7.02 -35.24 -11.05
CA GLU A 264 5.84 -35.59 -10.22
C GLU A 264 6.19 -36.35 -8.92
N ASN A 265 7.45 -36.34 -8.49
CA ASN A 265 7.82 -36.86 -7.19
C ASN A 265 7.27 -35.90 -6.13
N ILE A 266 6.35 -36.43 -5.32
CA ILE A 266 5.59 -35.72 -4.28
C ILE A 266 6.50 -35.14 -3.17
N ASP A 267 7.77 -35.56 -3.13
CA ASP A 267 8.77 -35.11 -2.14
C ASP A 267 9.58 -33.88 -2.61
N ASP A 268 9.33 -33.39 -3.83
CA ASP A 268 10.08 -32.32 -4.45
C ASP A 268 9.37 -30.99 -4.15
N ASN A 269 10.01 -30.12 -3.37
CA ASN A 269 9.63 -28.71 -3.20
C ASN A 269 9.56 -28.00 -4.56
N ASN A 270 8.46 -28.18 -5.28
CA ASN A 270 8.33 -27.71 -6.65
C ASN A 270 8.08 -26.21 -6.69
N GLU A 271 7.44 -25.69 -5.65
CA GLU A 271 7.19 -24.27 -5.47
C GLU A 271 8.41 -23.56 -4.88
N ASN A 272 8.54 -22.26 -5.19
CA ASN A 272 9.50 -21.40 -4.53
C ASN A 272 9.14 -21.33 -3.04
N ALA A 273 10.05 -21.75 -2.18
CA ALA A 273 9.94 -21.59 -0.74
C ALA A 273 11.15 -20.80 -0.23
N LEU A 274 10.96 -20.04 0.86
CA LEU A 274 12.06 -19.26 1.46
C LEU A 274 13.25 -20.14 1.88
N TRP A 275 13.00 -21.43 2.14
CA TRP A 275 13.99 -22.43 2.55
C TRP A 275 14.43 -23.38 1.43
N MET A 276 14.13 -23.07 0.16
CA MET A 276 14.47 -23.97 -0.95
C MET A 276 15.97 -24.10 -1.23
N TYR A 277 16.79 -23.17 -0.72
CA TYR A 277 18.25 -23.19 -0.82
C TYR A 277 18.88 -23.02 0.56
N GLU A 278 19.42 -24.10 1.13
CA GLU A 278 20.05 -24.09 2.46
C GLU A 278 21.20 -23.07 2.54
N ASP A 279 22.05 -23.01 1.51
CA ASP A 279 23.19 -22.08 1.42
C ASP A 279 22.76 -20.60 1.39
N ALA A 280 21.51 -20.30 1.00
CA ALA A 280 20.98 -18.93 0.97
C ALA A 280 20.28 -18.52 2.26
N LEU A 281 19.99 -19.46 3.17
CA LEU A 281 19.21 -19.19 4.38
C LEU A 281 19.76 -18.04 5.23
N PRO A 282 21.08 -17.89 5.47
CA PRO A 282 21.60 -16.76 6.23
C PRO A 282 21.26 -15.41 5.57
N LEU A 283 21.43 -15.31 4.26
CA LEU A 283 21.17 -14.10 3.47
C LEU A 283 19.68 -13.74 3.45
N ILE A 284 18.83 -14.75 3.28
CA ILE A 284 17.37 -14.60 3.31
C ILE A 284 16.93 -14.18 4.71
N HIS A 285 17.46 -14.80 5.75
CA HIS A 285 17.17 -14.46 7.14
C HIS A 285 17.54 -13.00 7.45
N ASP A 286 18.71 -12.54 7.01
CA ASP A 286 19.13 -11.16 7.22
C ASP A 286 18.25 -10.15 6.46
N ALA A 287 17.83 -10.47 5.23
CA ALA A 287 16.88 -9.65 4.49
C ALA A 287 15.51 -9.58 5.21
N LEU A 288 14.97 -10.71 5.66
CA LEU A 288 13.70 -10.77 6.39
C LEU A 288 13.78 -10.03 7.74
N ARG A 289 14.88 -10.20 8.47
CA ARG A 289 15.17 -9.45 9.69
C ARG A 289 15.19 -7.96 9.38
N PHE A 290 15.84 -7.53 8.31
CA PHE A 290 15.87 -6.13 7.88
C PHE A 290 14.46 -5.57 7.62
N ARG A 291 13.61 -6.33 6.91
CA ARG A 291 12.20 -5.95 6.72
C ARG A 291 11.47 -5.78 8.06
N LYS A 292 11.65 -6.73 8.98
CA LYS A 292 11.06 -6.67 10.32
C LYS A 292 11.54 -5.43 11.08
N ARG A 293 12.82 -5.06 10.94
CA ARG A 293 13.36 -3.83 11.54
C ARG A 293 12.68 -2.57 10.99
N LEU A 294 12.26 -2.57 9.73
CA LEU A 294 11.51 -1.47 9.12
C LEU A 294 9.99 -1.49 9.39
N GLN A 295 9.47 -2.40 10.24
CA GLN A 295 8.02 -2.58 10.39
C GLN A 295 7.28 -1.29 10.76
N THR A 296 7.74 -0.54 11.77
CA THR A 296 7.10 0.75 12.14
C THR A 296 7.18 1.79 11.03
N TYR A 297 8.28 1.82 10.27
CA TYR A 297 8.40 2.71 9.11
C TYR A 297 7.39 2.33 8.01
N LEU A 298 7.33 1.06 7.62
CA LEU A 298 6.38 0.53 6.64
C LEU A 298 4.93 0.76 7.06
N TYR A 299 4.63 0.59 8.36
CA TYR A 299 3.30 0.77 8.90
C TYR A 299 2.87 2.23 8.92
N SER A 300 3.78 3.13 9.30
CA SER A 300 3.55 4.58 9.23
C SER A 300 3.36 5.07 7.80
N LEU A 301 4.09 4.51 6.83
CA LEU A 301 3.86 4.81 5.40
C LEU A 301 2.54 4.23 4.89
N SER A 302 2.09 3.09 5.42
CA SER A 302 0.76 2.53 5.10
C SER A 302 -0.36 3.41 5.61
N HIS A 303 -0.20 3.96 6.82
CA HIS A 303 -1.09 4.97 7.36
C HIS A 303 -1.08 6.23 6.47
N GLU A 304 0.10 6.79 6.12
CA GLU A 304 0.24 7.93 5.21
C GLU A 304 -0.48 7.68 3.88
N ALA A 305 -0.32 6.51 3.29
CA ALA A 305 -0.98 6.14 2.04
C ALA A 305 -2.50 6.11 2.18
N ASN A 306 -3.02 5.61 3.30
CA ASN A 306 -4.45 5.60 3.58
C ASN A 306 -5.03 7.03 3.72
N ILE A 307 -4.33 7.92 4.42
CA ILE A 307 -4.82 9.27 4.68
C ILE A 307 -4.54 10.27 3.56
N THR A 308 -3.54 10.06 2.70
CA THR A 308 -3.15 11.07 1.69
C THR A 308 -3.13 10.54 0.25
N GLY A 309 -3.07 9.22 0.08
CA GLY A 309 -2.80 8.58 -1.21
C GLY A 309 -1.32 8.60 -1.61
N HIS A 310 -0.40 9.12 -0.78
CA HIS A 310 1.03 9.00 -1.06
C HIS A 310 1.45 7.52 -1.06
N PRO A 311 2.01 6.98 -2.16
CA PRO A 311 2.36 5.57 -2.20
C PRO A 311 3.56 5.26 -1.30
N LEU A 312 3.70 3.99 -0.91
CA LEU A 312 4.84 3.54 -0.11
C LEU A 312 6.12 3.54 -0.95
N ILE A 313 6.09 2.92 -2.12
CA ILE A 313 7.20 2.99 -3.07
C ILE A 313 6.94 4.10 -4.09
N ARG A 314 7.96 4.93 -4.33
CA ARG A 314 7.83 6.16 -5.12
C ARG A 314 8.96 6.22 -6.14
N PRO A 315 8.68 6.50 -7.43
CA PRO A 315 9.76 6.79 -8.36
C PRO A 315 10.48 8.07 -7.92
N THR A 316 11.76 8.20 -8.24
CA THR A 316 12.57 9.34 -7.78
C THR A 316 12.00 10.67 -8.26
N VAL A 317 11.41 10.74 -9.46
CA VAL A 317 10.71 11.94 -9.97
C VAL A 317 9.62 12.47 -9.03
N TYR A 318 9.04 11.62 -8.17
CA TYR A 318 8.00 12.02 -7.23
C TYR A 318 8.48 13.08 -6.24
N HIS A 319 9.73 12.98 -5.78
CA HIS A 319 10.35 13.91 -4.83
C HIS A 319 11.36 14.86 -5.49
N PHE A 320 11.84 14.52 -6.69
CA PHE A 320 12.91 15.23 -7.39
C PHE A 320 12.46 15.71 -8.77
N GLN A 321 11.31 16.40 -8.84
CA GLN A 321 10.71 16.84 -10.10
C GLN A 321 11.60 17.79 -10.92
N SER A 322 12.43 18.59 -10.24
CA SER A 322 13.38 19.52 -10.88
C SER A 322 14.60 18.84 -11.47
N ASP A 323 14.85 17.58 -11.09
CA ASP A 323 15.97 16.79 -11.60
C ASP A 323 15.55 16.06 -12.89
N ILE A 324 16.10 16.49 -14.02
CA ILE A 324 15.77 15.93 -15.33
C ILE A 324 16.15 14.44 -15.44
N LYS A 325 17.19 13.98 -14.72
CA LYS A 325 17.59 12.56 -14.76
C LYS A 325 16.54 11.69 -14.07
N CYS A 326 15.96 12.16 -12.97
CA CYS A 326 14.88 11.46 -12.27
C CYS A 326 13.62 11.29 -13.13
N ARG A 327 13.34 12.19 -14.09
CA ARG A 327 12.20 12.06 -15.01
C ARG A 327 12.35 10.91 -16.01
N ASN A 328 13.60 10.58 -16.35
CA ASN A 328 13.92 9.60 -17.40
C ASN A 328 14.37 8.24 -16.83
N GLN A 329 14.59 8.15 -15.52
CA GLN A 329 15.13 6.97 -14.84
C GLN A 329 14.09 6.34 -13.91
N SER A 330 13.97 5.01 -13.92
CA SER A 330 12.94 4.28 -13.13
C SER A 330 13.40 2.92 -12.61
N PHE A 331 14.69 2.74 -12.34
CA PHE A 331 15.25 1.47 -11.85
C PHE A 331 15.76 1.53 -10.40
N GLU A 332 15.65 2.70 -9.78
CA GLU A 332 15.79 2.95 -8.35
C GLU A 332 14.49 3.57 -7.86
N PHE A 333 14.13 3.30 -6.61
CA PHE A 333 12.91 3.82 -6.04
C PHE A 333 13.12 4.27 -4.60
N LEU A 334 12.24 5.15 -4.15
CA LEU A 334 12.19 5.56 -2.76
C LEU A 334 11.16 4.71 -2.02
N LEU A 335 11.53 4.16 -0.87
CA LEU A 335 10.58 3.71 0.13
C LEU A 335 10.27 4.87 1.07
N GLY A 336 9.04 5.37 0.99
CA GLY A 336 8.65 6.66 1.55
C GLY A 336 9.43 7.80 0.89
N PRO A 337 9.68 8.91 1.59
CA PRO A 337 10.50 10.00 1.07
C PRO A 337 12.00 9.85 1.38
N TRP A 338 12.39 8.87 2.21
CA TRP A 338 13.71 8.87 2.87
C TRP A 338 14.68 7.79 2.39
N LEU A 339 14.22 6.60 1.99
CA LEU A 339 15.10 5.48 1.66
C LEU A 339 15.18 5.26 0.15
N LEU A 340 16.33 5.50 -0.48
CA LEU A 340 16.58 5.18 -1.88
C LEU A 340 17.11 3.75 -2.01
N VAL A 341 16.28 2.89 -2.57
CA VAL A 341 16.56 1.46 -2.83
C VAL A 341 17.13 1.32 -4.25
N ALA A 342 18.32 0.76 -4.35
CA ALA A 342 18.97 0.47 -5.62
C ALA A 342 19.20 -1.03 -5.79
N SER A 343 18.12 -1.70 -6.23
CA SER A 343 18.10 -3.14 -6.43
C SER A 343 19.19 -3.61 -7.41
N VAL A 344 19.74 -4.79 -7.12
CA VAL A 344 20.68 -5.50 -8.00
C VAL A 344 19.89 -6.47 -8.86
N TYR A 345 19.95 -6.29 -10.17
CA TYR A 345 19.20 -7.06 -11.16
C TYR A 345 20.08 -7.58 -12.32
N GLU A 346 21.39 -7.55 -12.12
CA GLU A 346 22.40 -8.07 -13.04
C GLU A 346 23.06 -9.29 -12.40
N GLU A 347 23.17 -10.38 -13.15
CA GLU A 347 23.74 -11.63 -12.70
C GLU A 347 25.24 -11.52 -12.43
N ASN A 348 25.73 -12.17 -11.37
CA ASN A 348 27.11 -12.10 -10.89
C ASN A 348 27.62 -10.69 -10.54
N ALA A 349 26.73 -9.71 -10.37
CA ALA A 349 27.12 -8.36 -10.04
C ALA A 349 27.60 -8.26 -8.58
N SER A 350 28.83 -7.78 -8.39
CA SER A 350 29.42 -7.45 -7.08
C SER A 350 29.44 -5.95 -6.78
N THR A 351 29.07 -5.13 -7.77
CA THR A 351 28.93 -3.67 -7.64
C THR A 351 27.67 -3.19 -8.36
N ARG A 352 27.18 -2.00 -7.98
CA ARG A 352 26.03 -1.35 -8.61
C ARG A 352 26.31 0.12 -8.85
N THR A 353 26.17 0.56 -10.10
CA THR A 353 26.31 1.97 -10.49
C THR A 353 24.95 2.65 -10.59
N LEU A 354 24.61 3.54 -9.65
CA LEU A 354 23.30 4.19 -9.56
C LEU A 354 23.42 5.72 -9.59
N TYR A 355 22.29 6.38 -9.87
CA TYR A 355 22.19 7.84 -9.77
C TYR A 355 21.66 8.25 -8.40
N LEU A 356 22.32 9.21 -7.76
CA LEU A 356 21.80 9.87 -6.56
C LEU A 356 21.09 11.18 -6.98
N PRO A 357 19.78 11.33 -6.73
CA PRO A 357 19.05 12.55 -7.08
C PRO A 357 19.68 13.83 -6.51
N SER A 358 19.69 14.90 -7.29
CA SER A 358 20.25 16.20 -6.92
C SER A 358 19.40 16.99 -5.91
N GLY A 359 19.97 18.08 -5.37
CA GLY A 359 19.28 18.99 -4.45
C GLY A 359 19.18 18.49 -3.00
N THR A 360 19.90 17.41 -2.67
CA THR A 360 19.98 16.82 -1.35
C THR A 360 21.26 15.99 -1.26
N LYS A 361 21.72 15.72 -0.05
CA LYS A 361 22.78 14.73 0.23
C LYS A 361 22.19 13.39 0.60
N TRP A 362 22.99 12.36 0.41
CA TRP A 362 22.63 10.96 0.62
C TRP A 362 23.65 10.29 1.51
N TYR A 363 23.17 9.63 2.56
CA TYR A 363 23.96 8.77 3.43
C TYR A 363 23.91 7.35 2.88
N ASN A 364 25.05 6.70 2.71
CA ASN A 364 25.07 5.24 2.55
C ASN A 364 24.59 4.61 3.86
N PHE A 365 23.52 3.81 3.79
CA PHE A 365 22.88 3.24 4.98
C PHE A 365 23.84 2.38 5.82
N TRP A 366 24.79 1.72 5.19
CA TRP A 366 25.69 0.75 5.82
C TRP A 366 26.94 1.40 6.41
N THR A 367 27.44 2.46 5.78
CA THR A 367 28.74 3.07 6.13
C THR A 367 28.63 4.48 6.73
N ASP A 368 27.45 5.09 6.69
CA ASP A 368 27.21 6.52 6.98
C ASP A 368 27.97 7.51 6.10
N GLU A 369 28.65 7.04 5.07
CA GLU A 369 29.36 7.92 4.14
C GLU A 369 28.36 8.82 3.42
N ILE A 370 28.69 10.11 3.34
CA ILE A 370 27.84 11.14 2.74
C ILE A 370 28.27 11.36 1.29
N TYR A 371 27.28 11.40 0.42
CA TYR A 371 27.43 11.68 -0.99
C TYR A 371 26.60 12.90 -1.36
N ASP A 372 27.17 13.80 -2.16
CA ASP A 372 26.39 14.83 -2.83
C ASP A 372 25.40 14.19 -3.81
N GLY A 373 24.18 14.72 -3.89
CA GLY A 373 23.26 14.38 -4.96
C GLY A 373 23.75 14.91 -6.31
N GLY A 374 23.13 14.47 -7.39
CA GLY A 374 23.44 14.94 -8.74
C GLY A 374 24.48 14.13 -9.50
N GLN A 375 25.00 13.06 -8.90
CA GLN A 375 26.09 12.25 -9.44
C GLN A 375 25.74 10.77 -9.58
N MET A 376 26.51 10.09 -10.43
CA MET A 376 26.53 8.63 -10.48
C MET A 376 27.53 8.13 -9.44
N VAL A 377 27.17 7.10 -8.69
CA VAL A 377 28.06 6.44 -7.72
C VAL A 377 28.11 4.95 -7.99
N THR A 378 29.27 4.34 -7.78
CA THR A 378 29.45 2.89 -7.84
C THR A 378 29.69 2.37 -6.44
N VAL A 379 28.85 1.47 -5.97
CA VAL A 379 28.94 0.90 -4.62
C VAL A 379 29.06 -0.61 -4.65
N THR A 380 29.62 -1.17 -3.57
CA THR A 380 29.61 -2.61 -3.31
C THR A 380 28.19 -3.12 -3.25
N ALA A 381 27.97 -4.25 -3.92
CA ALA A 381 26.69 -4.91 -4.03
C ALA A 381 26.92 -6.42 -4.03
N THR A 382 27.72 -6.95 -3.11
CA THR A 382 27.88 -8.40 -2.91
C THR A 382 26.56 -9.03 -2.46
N LEU A 383 26.47 -10.36 -2.41
CA LEU A 383 25.19 -11.03 -2.14
C LEU A 383 24.67 -10.79 -0.71
N ASP A 384 25.54 -10.43 0.23
CA ASP A 384 25.26 -10.06 1.62
C ASP A 384 24.85 -8.59 1.82
N ILE A 385 25.06 -7.73 0.82
CA ILE A 385 24.80 -6.29 0.92
C ILE A 385 23.93 -5.83 -0.25
N PHE A 386 22.76 -5.27 0.05
CA PHE A 386 21.92 -4.57 -0.94
C PHE A 386 22.17 -3.05 -0.87
N PRO A 387 22.44 -2.37 -2.00
CA PRO A 387 22.63 -0.93 -2.04
C PRO A 387 21.41 -0.15 -1.54
N LEU A 388 21.63 0.67 -0.51
CA LEU A 388 20.60 1.45 0.15
C LEU A 388 21.18 2.80 0.61
N PHE A 389 20.49 3.88 0.27
CA PHE A 389 20.86 5.22 0.68
C PHE A 389 19.72 5.89 1.45
N VAL A 390 20.07 6.76 2.38
CA VAL A 390 19.14 7.54 3.18
C VAL A 390 19.31 9.01 2.82
N ARG A 391 18.22 9.68 2.47
CA ARG A 391 18.22 11.11 2.23
C ARG A 391 18.52 11.86 3.52
N GLU A 392 19.32 12.92 3.45
CA GLU A 392 19.48 13.83 4.59
C GLU A 392 18.12 14.41 5.05
N GLY A 393 18.01 14.68 6.34
CA GLY A 393 16.76 15.01 7.02
C GLY A 393 15.95 13.79 7.48
N ALA A 394 16.34 12.55 7.18
CA ALA A 394 15.54 11.40 7.57
C ALA A 394 15.51 11.16 9.09
N LEU A 395 14.31 10.81 9.57
CA LEU A 395 14.05 10.25 10.89
C LEU A 395 13.45 8.86 10.64
N LEU A 396 14.26 7.82 10.75
CA LEU A 396 13.90 6.47 10.35
C LEU A 396 13.67 5.58 11.57
N PRO A 397 12.41 5.19 11.89
CA PRO A 397 12.14 4.18 12.89
C PRO A 397 12.68 2.82 12.44
N PHE A 398 13.46 2.20 13.30
CA PHE A 398 14.18 0.96 13.03
C PHE A 398 14.19 0.09 14.29
N HIS A 399 13.55 -1.07 14.27
CA HIS A 399 13.54 -1.96 15.44
C HIS A 399 14.93 -2.55 15.67
N MET A 400 15.39 -2.44 16.91
CA MET A 400 16.42 -3.28 17.49
C MET A 400 15.72 -4.37 18.32
N ASP A 401 16.43 -5.42 18.69
CA ASP A 401 15.78 -6.63 19.24
C ASP A 401 14.89 -6.36 20.48
N GLU A 402 15.20 -5.31 21.26
CA GLU A 402 14.47 -4.97 22.49
C GLU A 402 13.78 -3.58 22.46
N HIS A 403 14.03 -2.75 21.45
CA HIS A 403 13.55 -1.36 21.44
C HIS A 403 13.47 -0.76 20.04
N LEU A 404 12.69 0.31 19.91
CA LEU A 404 12.61 1.09 18.68
C LEU A 404 13.69 2.19 18.67
N GLU A 405 14.60 2.12 17.70
CA GLU A 405 15.63 3.12 17.46
C GLU A 405 15.16 4.09 16.37
N ILE A 406 15.31 5.40 16.59
CA ILE A 406 15.18 6.41 15.54
C ILE A 406 16.56 6.71 15.01
N ARG A 407 16.82 6.27 13.78
CA ARG A 407 18.04 6.63 13.05
C ARG A 407 17.86 8.02 12.46
N VAL A 408 18.65 8.95 12.97
CA VAL A 408 18.65 10.36 12.57
C VAL A 408 19.72 10.56 11.52
N TYR A 409 19.35 11.06 10.36
CA TYR A 409 20.27 11.45 9.29
C TYR A 409 20.13 12.97 9.10
N PRO A 410 20.84 13.79 9.88
CA PRO A 410 20.65 15.24 9.89
C PRO A 410 21.05 15.88 8.56
N PHE A 411 20.59 17.09 8.27
CA PHE A 411 21.14 17.87 7.15
C PHE A 411 22.59 18.28 7.49
N GLU A 412 23.49 18.37 6.50
CA GLU A 412 24.85 18.91 6.75
C GLU A 412 24.81 20.41 7.08
N GLU A 413 23.82 21.12 6.54
CA GLU A 413 23.61 22.55 6.78
C GLU A 413 22.30 22.82 7.53
N ASN A 414 21.62 23.93 7.16
CA ASN A 414 20.33 24.28 7.72
C ASN A 414 19.24 23.42 7.09
N GLY A 415 18.42 22.79 7.92
CA GLY A 415 17.28 22.03 7.42
C GLY A 415 16.31 21.67 8.51
N THR A 416 15.10 21.36 8.08
CA THR A 416 14.00 20.92 8.94
C THR A 416 13.26 19.80 8.24
N SER A 417 12.89 18.78 9.00
CA SER A 417 12.09 17.65 8.53
C SER A 417 11.23 17.10 9.65
N GLU A 418 10.20 16.36 9.27
CA GLU A 418 9.27 15.71 10.19
C GLU A 418 9.01 14.27 9.73
N PHE A 419 8.77 13.40 10.70
CA PHE A 419 8.25 12.07 10.45
C PHE A 419 7.15 11.74 11.46
N ASN A 420 6.05 11.17 10.97
CA ASN A 420 4.93 10.73 11.81
C ASN A 420 5.05 9.23 12.04
N ILE A 421 5.18 8.83 13.30
CA ILE A 421 5.14 7.44 13.74
C ILE A 421 3.70 7.12 14.10
N TYR A 422 3.13 6.12 13.43
CA TYR A 422 1.80 5.62 13.67
C TYR A 422 1.86 4.16 14.13
N ASP A 423 1.09 3.85 15.17
CA ASP A 423 0.89 2.49 15.66
C ASP A 423 -0.56 2.31 16.13
N ASP A 424 -1.13 1.11 15.94
CA ASP A 424 -2.46 0.74 16.43
C ASP A 424 -2.52 -0.78 16.65
N ASP A 425 -3.70 -1.36 16.87
CA ASP A 425 -3.83 -2.80 17.11
C ASP A 425 -3.48 -3.72 15.92
N GLY A 426 -3.25 -3.16 14.73
CA GLY A 426 -2.90 -3.91 13.51
C GLY A 426 -4.06 -4.61 12.81
N GLU A 427 -5.22 -4.73 13.44
CA GLU A 427 -6.28 -5.66 13.03
C GLU A 427 -7.61 -4.95 12.73
N THR A 428 -8.01 -3.98 13.54
CA THR A 428 -9.37 -3.46 13.52
C THR A 428 -9.54 -2.24 12.61
N ILE A 429 -10.74 -2.05 12.08
CA ILE A 429 -11.15 -0.83 11.36
C ILE A 429 -11.37 0.35 12.33
N ASP A 430 -11.27 0.11 13.64
CA ASP A 430 -11.68 1.02 14.71
C ASP A 430 -10.96 2.37 14.72
N CYS A 431 -9.84 2.53 14.03
CA CYS A 431 -9.17 3.82 13.86
C CYS A 431 -10.07 4.91 13.25
N TYR A 432 -11.26 4.56 12.73
CA TYR A 432 -12.25 5.49 12.20
C TYR A 432 -13.64 5.47 12.84
N ASN A 433 -13.99 4.41 13.59
CA ASN A 433 -15.37 4.21 14.04
C ASN A 433 -15.64 4.75 15.46
N GLU A 434 -14.65 4.78 16.35
CA GLU A 434 -14.82 5.26 17.73
C GLU A 434 -13.64 6.08 18.25
N LEU A 435 -14.02 7.13 18.97
CA LEU A 435 -13.26 8.30 19.44
C LEU A 435 -12.12 7.97 20.42
N GLU A 436 -10.97 8.63 20.22
CA GLU A 436 -9.87 8.85 21.18
C GLU A 436 -9.15 7.61 21.75
N GLY A 437 -7.85 7.50 21.47
CA GLY A 437 -6.93 6.62 22.22
C GLY A 437 -6.85 5.16 21.74
N LYS A 438 -7.36 4.85 20.54
CA LYS A 438 -7.21 3.52 19.90
C LYS A 438 -5.96 3.37 19.03
N PHE A 439 -5.16 4.43 18.88
CA PHE A 439 -3.90 4.42 18.16
C PHE A 439 -2.93 5.42 18.80
N ASP A 440 -1.65 5.21 18.56
CA ASP A 440 -0.56 6.08 18.95
C ASP A 440 -0.06 6.83 17.71
N LEU A 441 -0.05 8.16 17.78
CA LEU A 441 0.48 9.02 16.72
C LEU A 441 1.42 10.05 17.33
N GLN A 442 2.70 9.96 16.96
CA GLN A 442 3.73 10.88 17.42
C GLN A 442 4.48 11.47 16.23
N THR A 443 4.64 12.79 16.22
CA THR A 443 5.47 13.48 15.23
C THR A 443 6.85 13.73 15.83
N ILE A 444 7.90 13.32 15.13
CA ILE A 444 9.27 13.71 15.44
C ILE A 444 9.68 14.79 14.45
N ARG A 445 10.16 15.92 14.96
CA ARG A 445 10.72 17.02 14.17
C ARG A 445 12.22 17.08 14.38
N LEU A 446 12.96 17.17 13.28
CA LEU A 446 14.38 17.48 13.24
C LEU A 446 14.55 18.91 12.74
N THR A 447 15.35 19.71 13.43
CA THR A 447 15.88 20.99 12.94
C THR A 447 17.37 21.00 13.17
N CYS A 448 18.17 21.34 12.16
CA CYS A 448 19.62 21.40 12.32
C CYS A 448 20.22 22.59 11.60
N ASN A 449 21.45 22.91 12.00
CA ASN A 449 22.36 23.83 11.33
C ASN A 449 23.78 23.23 11.36
N LYS A 450 24.77 23.99 10.89
CA LYS A 450 26.19 23.55 10.83
C LYS A 450 26.81 23.20 12.19
N LYS A 451 26.21 23.60 13.31
CA LYS A 451 26.76 23.44 14.66
C LYS A 451 25.91 22.57 15.58
N GLN A 452 24.59 22.55 15.37
CA GLN A 452 23.64 21.97 16.31
C GLN A 452 22.55 21.19 15.61
N ILE A 453 22.09 20.14 16.29
CA ILE A 453 20.93 19.34 15.94
C ILE A 453 19.90 19.47 17.06
N HIS A 454 18.66 19.76 16.70
CA HIS A 454 17.55 19.86 17.61
C HIS A 454 16.47 18.87 17.20
N ILE A 455 16.00 18.06 18.14
CA ILE A 455 14.92 17.10 17.93
C ILE A 455 13.83 17.38 18.94
N GLU A 456 12.59 17.46 18.45
CA GLU A 456 11.38 17.63 19.26
C GLU A 456 10.42 16.48 18.95
N THR A 457 9.86 15.87 19.98
CA THR A 457 8.74 14.92 19.83
C THR A 457 7.43 15.59 20.22
N PHE A 458 6.36 15.28 19.48
CA PHE A 458 5.02 15.79 19.72
C PHE A 458 4.04 14.61 19.74
N ILE A 459 3.44 14.34 20.89
CA ILE A 459 2.38 13.35 21.01
C ILE A 459 1.09 13.96 20.48
N ILE A 460 0.53 13.36 19.42
CA ILE A 460 -0.68 13.83 18.76
C ILE A 460 -1.90 13.09 19.31
N GLU A 461 -1.77 11.78 19.47
CA GLU A 461 -2.78 10.91 20.07
C GLU A 461 -2.08 9.69 20.70
N GLY A 462 -2.68 9.13 21.74
CA GLY A 462 -2.19 7.92 22.39
C GLY A 462 -1.01 8.15 23.33
N LYS A 463 -0.12 7.17 23.40
CA LYS A 463 0.99 7.07 24.36
C LYS A 463 2.26 7.74 23.85
N ASP A 464 3.09 8.15 24.81
CA ASP A 464 4.47 8.53 24.53
C ASP A 464 5.29 7.28 24.23
N ASN A 465 5.69 7.11 22.96
CA ASN A 465 6.59 6.04 22.58
C ASN A 465 8.02 6.40 22.97
N LYS A 466 8.67 5.49 23.70
CA LYS A 466 10.08 5.66 24.07
C LYS A 466 10.98 5.18 22.95
N PHE A 467 11.96 6.01 22.60
CA PHE A 467 12.90 5.76 21.52
C PHE A 467 14.33 5.76 22.03
N THR A 468 15.19 4.99 21.36
CA THR A 468 16.62 5.27 21.36
C THR A 468 16.98 6.06 20.11
N TRP A 469 18.11 6.77 20.14
CA TRP A 469 18.52 7.67 19.06
C TRP A 469 19.86 7.24 18.51
N ARG A 470 19.95 7.10 17.19
CA ARG A 470 21.19 6.75 16.50
C ARG A 470 21.54 7.81 15.48
N PHE A 471 22.72 8.40 15.64
CA PHE A 471 23.28 9.38 14.72
C PHE A 471 24.34 8.72 13.81
N PRO A 472 24.70 9.35 12.67
CA PRO A 472 25.78 8.86 11.82
C PRO A 472 27.10 8.80 12.60
N THR A 473 27.93 7.80 12.32
CA THR A 473 29.16 7.51 13.07
C THR A 473 30.14 8.70 13.15
N ASN A 474 30.14 9.56 12.12
CA ASN A 474 31.02 10.72 12.02
C ASN A 474 30.37 12.04 12.50
N GLU A 475 29.16 12.00 13.06
CA GLU A 475 28.47 13.19 13.55
C GLU A 475 29.15 13.74 14.82
N LYS A 476 29.50 15.02 14.80
CA LYS A 476 30.25 15.71 15.88
C LYS A 476 29.50 16.91 16.45
N ARG A 477 28.36 17.28 15.86
CA ARG A 477 27.55 18.41 16.31
C ARG A 477 26.93 18.11 17.67
N VAL A 478 26.69 19.18 18.43
CA VAL A 478 25.94 19.09 19.68
C VAL A 478 24.47 18.84 19.35
N TYR A 479 23.86 17.83 19.97
CA TYR A 479 22.44 17.55 19.81
C TYR A 479 21.67 17.84 21.10
N GLN A 480 20.43 18.32 20.93
CA GLN A 480 19.46 18.48 22.00
C GLN A 480 18.18 17.75 21.59
N ILE A 481 17.68 16.90 22.48
CA ILE A 481 16.47 16.12 22.29
C ILE A 481 15.48 16.55 23.37
N ASN A 482 14.35 17.10 22.95
CA ASN A 482 13.25 17.48 23.81
C ASN A 482 12.12 16.46 23.61
N GLU A 483 11.97 15.55 24.57
CA GLU A 483 10.81 14.65 24.64
C GLU A 483 9.65 15.39 25.31
N GLY A 484 8.57 15.62 24.56
CA GLY A 484 7.46 16.51 24.92
C GLY A 484 6.16 15.80 25.29
#